data_AF-A0A7C3WMA3-F1
#
_entry.id   AF-A0A7C3WMA3-F1
#
_cell.length_a   1.000
_cell.length_b   1.000
_cell.length_c   1.000
_cell.angle_alpha   90.00
_cell.angle_beta   90.00
_cell.angle_gamma   90.00
#
_symmetry.space_group_name_H-M   'P 1'
#
loop_
_entity.id
_entity.type
_entity.pdbx_description
1 polymer ?
#
loop_
_entity_poly.entity_id
_entity_poly.type
_entity_poly.pdbx_seq_one_letter_code
_entity_poly.pdbx_strand_id
1 'polypeptide(L)'
;MDRSPARFSGQKNHGKNSPGSRLAFFEVGFWLFGLLGVPGEMVCPAQEPPAAFQQLQRRWPNGPFQDPKQFPIAVWLQDPRNAGRYKEIGIALYVGLWKGPTEAQLAELRRHQMPVICEQNDYALAHREEKLIVGWLQDDEPDNAQPLPGGKGYGPPVPPEKVVQRYQEIRRRDPSRPVLLNLGQAVAWDDWHGRGVRSRHPEDYPLYVQGGDIVSFDIYPVVHPKP
;
A
#
# COMPACT_ATOMS: atom_id res chain seq x y z
N MET A 1 -22.27 43.67 18.37
CA MET A 1 -21.98 42.81 19.54
C MET A 1 -20.96 41.78 19.06
N ASP A 2 -19.73 42.11 18.68
CA ASP A 2 -18.67 42.83 19.39
C ASP A 2 -18.53 42.43 20.87
N ARG A 3 -17.59 41.51 21.14
CA ARG A 3 -16.72 41.44 22.34
C ARG A 3 -15.51 40.51 22.07
N SER A 4 -14.42 41.09 21.61
CA SER A 4 -13.09 40.91 22.24
C SER A 4 -12.74 42.28 22.87
N PRO A 5 -11.78 42.46 23.82
CA PRO A 5 -10.58 41.64 24.05
C PRO A 5 -10.16 41.49 25.55
N ALA A 6 -9.10 40.72 25.81
CA ALA A 6 -8.16 41.02 26.89
C ALA A 6 -6.76 40.51 26.54
N ARG A 7 -5.82 41.44 26.38
CA ARG A 7 -4.37 41.22 26.39
C ARG A 7 -3.89 41.24 27.84
N PHE A 8 -2.87 40.45 28.17
CA PHE A 8 -1.82 40.89 29.11
C PHE A 8 -0.46 40.36 28.68
N SER A 9 0.55 41.21 28.89
CA SER A 9 1.89 41.18 28.35
C SER A 9 2.95 40.84 29.40
N GLY A 10 4.13 40.41 28.94
CA GLY A 10 5.42 40.57 29.62
C GLY A 10 6.16 39.22 29.78
N GLN A 11 7.47 39.10 29.61
CA GLN A 11 8.55 40.01 29.22
C GLN A 11 9.80 39.13 28.99
N LYS A 12 10.72 39.56 28.12
CA LYS A 12 12.03 38.92 27.83
C LYS A 12 13.07 39.23 28.91
N ASN A 13 14.07 38.34 29.09
CA ASN A 13 15.53 38.60 29.24
C ASN A 13 16.26 37.28 29.59
N HIS A 14 17.22 36.76 28.81
CA HIS A 14 18.64 37.13 28.58
C HIS A 14 19.66 36.62 29.62
N GLY A 15 20.63 35.84 29.14
CA GLY A 15 21.89 35.45 29.81
C GLY A 15 22.44 34.12 29.26
N LYS A 16 23.17 34.07 28.13
CA LYS A 16 24.61 34.27 27.89
C LYS A 16 25.57 33.21 28.48
N ASN A 17 26.37 32.65 27.56
CA ASN A 17 27.77 32.18 27.64
C ASN A 17 28.06 30.67 27.87
N SER A 18 28.55 30.02 26.80
CA SER A 18 29.68 29.06 26.83
C SER A 18 31.01 29.86 26.79
N PRO A 19 32.24 29.29 26.68
CA PRO A 19 32.67 27.88 26.62
C PRO A 19 33.92 27.56 27.49
N GLY A 20 34.35 26.29 27.49
CA GLY A 20 35.79 25.99 27.49
C GLY A 20 36.28 24.93 28.48
N SER A 21 36.78 23.83 27.93
CA SER A 21 38.08 23.16 28.19
C SER A 21 37.95 21.69 27.76
N ARG A 22 38.31 21.30 26.54
CA ARG A 22 39.66 20.87 26.13
C ARG A 22 40.46 20.21 27.25
N LEU A 23 40.43 18.88 27.27
CA LEU A 23 41.59 18.05 27.56
C LEU A 23 41.55 16.81 26.66
N ALA A 24 42.45 16.82 25.69
CA ALA A 24 42.91 15.64 24.97
C ALA A 24 44.04 14.95 25.76
N PHE A 25 44.49 13.80 25.26
CA PHE A 25 45.56 12.90 25.72
C PHE A 25 45.07 11.87 26.75
N PHE A 26 45.03 10.58 26.45
CA PHE A 26 46.14 9.75 25.97
C PHE A 26 45.65 8.59 25.08
N GLU A 27 46.32 8.38 23.95
CA GLU A 27 46.38 7.06 23.31
C GLU A 27 47.12 6.11 24.25
N VAL A 28 46.51 4.96 24.53
CA VAL A 28 47.25 3.75 24.86
C VAL A 28 46.73 2.68 23.92
N GLY A 29 47.51 2.41 22.88
CA GLY A 29 47.34 1.23 22.06
C GLY A 29 47.54 -0.02 22.92
N PHE A 30 46.55 -0.90 22.92
CA PHE A 30 46.73 -2.30 23.29
C PHE A 30 46.24 -3.14 22.10
N TRP A 31 47.19 -3.59 21.30
CA TRP A 31 47.00 -4.77 20.47
C TRP A 31 47.07 -5.99 21.39
N LEU A 32 45.95 -6.69 21.54
CA LEU A 32 45.96 -8.08 21.99
C LEU A 32 45.15 -8.90 21.00
N PHE A 33 45.86 -9.65 20.16
CA PHE A 33 45.33 -10.85 19.53
C PHE A 33 45.02 -11.85 20.66
N GLY A 34 43.76 -12.20 20.80
CA GLY A 34 43.28 -13.16 21.79
C GLY A 34 41.98 -13.79 21.34
N LEU A 35 42.09 -14.76 20.43
CA LEU A 35 41.07 -15.79 20.22
C LEU A 35 40.95 -16.59 21.52
N LEU A 36 40.08 -16.15 22.41
CA LEU A 36 39.55 -16.97 23.50
C LEU A 36 38.06 -17.12 23.23
N GLY A 37 37.72 -18.27 22.65
CA GLY A 37 36.36 -18.65 22.34
C GLY A 37 35.50 -18.62 23.59
N VAL A 38 34.44 -17.83 23.51
CA VAL A 38 33.26 -18.03 24.34
C VAL A 38 32.48 -19.15 23.65
N PRO A 39 32.20 -20.30 24.30
CA PRO A 39 31.20 -21.23 23.80
C PRO A 39 29.83 -20.64 24.15
N GLY A 40 29.40 -19.67 23.36
CA GLY A 40 28.24 -18.86 23.68
C GLY A 40 27.59 -18.35 22.41
N GLU A 41 26.41 -18.89 22.15
CA GLU A 41 25.46 -18.49 21.12
C GLU A 41 25.88 -18.84 19.69
N MET A 42 25.26 -19.92 19.22
CA MET A 42 24.95 -20.11 17.81
C MET A 42 24.15 -18.88 17.37
N VAL A 43 24.84 -17.85 16.88
CA VAL A 43 24.18 -16.75 16.17
C VAL A 43 23.57 -17.41 14.95
N CYS A 44 22.27 -17.71 15.00
CA CYS A 44 21.54 -18.13 13.83
C CYS A 44 21.83 -17.08 12.75
N PRO A 45 22.44 -17.45 11.61
CA PRO A 45 22.60 -16.49 10.53
C PRO A 45 21.22 -15.94 10.23
N ALA A 46 21.10 -14.61 10.17
CA ALA A 46 19.85 -13.98 9.76
C ALA A 46 19.42 -14.66 8.46
N GLN A 47 18.29 -15.36 8.48
CA GLN A 47 17.80 -16.06 7.30
C GLN A 47 17.66 -15.01 6.19
N GLU A 48 18.47 -15.17 5.14
CA GLU A 48 18.36 -14.38 3.92
C GLU A 48 16.90 -14.40 3.44
N PRO A 49 16.39 -13.29 2.86
CA PRO A 49 15.05 -13.29 2.31
C PRO A 49 14.90 -14.45 1.33
N PRO A 50 13.76 -15.18 1.34
CA PRO A 50 13.53 -16.27 0.41
C PRO A 50 13.81 -15.83 -1.03
N ALA A 51 14.39 -16.69 -1.85
CA ALA A 51 14.78 -16.34 -3.23
C ALA A 51 13.60 -15.74 -4.05
N ALA A 52 12.38 -16.22 -3.79
CA ALA A 52 11.15 -15.67 -4.37
C ALA A 52 10.96 -14.19 -3.99
N PHE A 53 11.20 -13.82 -2.74
CA PHE A 53 11.09 -12.44 -2.27
C PHE A 53 12.08 -11.51 -2.97
N GLN A 54 13.34 -11.95 -3.11
CA GLN A 54 14.34 -11.18 -3.84
C GLN A 54 13.98 -11.02 -5.33
N GLN A 55 13.32 -12.03 -5.94
CA GLN A 55 12.82 -11.92 -7.30
C GLN A 55 11.71 -10.88 -7.42
N LEU A 56 10.78 -10.83 -6.46
CA LEU A 56 9.71 -9.83 -6.44
C LEU A 56 10.28 -8.40 -6.28
N GLN A 57 11.27 -8.21 -5.40
CA GLN A 57 11.97 -6.93 -5.24
C GLN A 57 12.67 -6.48 -6.53
N ARG A 58 13.37 -7.41 -7.21
CA ARG A 58 14.00 -7.10 -8.51
C ARG A 58 12.98 -6.77 -9.59
N ARG A 59 11.84 -7.46 -9.59
CA ARG A 59 10.75 -7.22 -10.55
C ARG A 59 10.06 -5.88 -10.30
N TRP A 60 9.86 -5.52 -9.03
CA TRP A 60 9.19 -4.28 -8.62
C TRP A 60 9.98 -3.56 -7.53
N PRO A 61 11.00 -2.76 -7.92
CA PRO A 61 11.84 -2.06 -6.95
C PRO A 61 11.06 -1.03 -6.13
N ASN A 62 9.90 -0.55 -6.62
CA ASN A 62 9.00 0.34 -5.89
C ASN A 62 7.75 -0.40 -5.35
N GLY A 63 7.75 -1.74 -5.34
CA GLY A 63 6.62 -2.55 -4.90
C GLY A 63 6.46 -2.63 -3.37
N PRO A 64 5.37 -3.24 -2.86
CA PRO A 64 5.09 -3.34 -1.43
C PRO A 64 5.96 -4.41 -0.73
N PHE A 65 6.68 -5.23 -1.49
CA PHE A 65 7.45 -6.38 -1.01
C PHE A 65 8.88 -5.99 -0.61
N GLN A 66 9.04 -5.04 0.33
CA GLN A 66 10.37 -4.59 0.76
C GLN A 66 10.88 -5.29 2.03
N ASP A 67 9.97 -5.73 2.91
CA ASP A 67 10.30 -6.53 4.10
C ASP A 67 9.70 -7.96 4.02
N PRO A 68 10.52 -9.03 3.98
CA PRO A 68 10.03 -10.40 3.90
C PRO A 68 9.31 -10.88 5.17
N LYS A 69 9.44 -10.13 6.28
CA LYS A 69 8.78 -10.43 7.55
C LYS A 69 7.39 -9.80 7.67
N GLN A 70 7.03 -8.91 6.73
CA GLN A 70 5.78 -8.18 6.77
C GLN A 70 4.73 -8.84 5.88
N PHE A 71 3.64 -9.30 6.48
CA PHE A 71 2.41 -9.62 5.75
C PHE A 71 1.52 -8.36 5.73
N PRO A 72 1.21 -7.77 4.57
CA PRO A 72 0.46 -6.54 4.52
C PRO A 72 -1.01 -6.78 4.91
N ILE A 73 -1.44 -6.16 6.01
CA ILE A 73 -2.86 -5.96 6.31
C ILE A 73 -3.25 -4.58 5.80
N ALA A 74 -4.28 -4.53 4.95
CA ALA A 74 -4.67 -3.34 4.23
C ALA A 74 -6.05 -2.81 4.62
N VAL A 75 -6.29 -1.53 4.32
CA VAL A 75 -7.63 -0.92 4.34
C VAL A 75 -8.03 -0.46 2.94
N TRP A 76 -9.25 -0.84 2.55
CA TRP A 76 -9.82 -0.52 1.25
C TRP A 76 -10.55 0.83 1.27
N LEU A 77 -10.16 1.73 0.37
CA LEU A 77 -10.84 2.99 0.03
C LEU A 77 -11.18 3.89 1.24
N GLN A 78 -10.34 3.86 2.28
CA GLN A 78 -10.53 4.67 3.48
C GLN A 78 -9.92 6.08 3.32
N ASP A 79 -10.46 7.03 4.09
CA ASP A 79 -9.96 8.40 4.12
C ASP A 79 -8.59 8.48 4.84
N PRO A 80 -7.53 9.05 4.21
CA PRO A 80 -6.21 9.18 4.80
C PRO A 80 -6.14 9.84 6.17
N ARG A 81 -7.15 10.65 6.55
CA ARG A 81 -7.23 11.24 7.91
C ARG A 81 -7.17 10.19 9.03
N ASN A 82 -7.52 8.94 8.73
CA ASN A 82 -7.51 7.82 9.68
C ASN A 82 -6.18 7.04 9.67
N ALA A 83 -5.18 7.46 8.89
CA ALA A 83 -3.92 6.71 8.71
C ALA A 83 -3.19 6.42 10.03
N GLY A 84 -3.12 7.40 10.94
CA GLY A 84 -2.55 7.18 12.27
C GLY A 84 -3.30 6.09 13.05
N ARG A 85 -4.63 6.14 13.06
CA ARG A 85 -5.48 5.16 13.77
C ARG A 85 -5.36 3.75 13.22
N TYR A 86 -5.26 3.61 11.89
CA TYR A 86 -5.05 2.31 11.26
C TYR A 86 -3.67 1.75 11.58
N LYS A 87 -2.63 2.60 11.55
CA LYS A 87 -1.27 2.20 11.91
C LYS A 87 -1.18 1.73 13.37
N GLU A 88 -1.86 2.42 14.29
CA GLU A 88 -1.94 2.05 15.71
C GLU A 88 -2.51 0.65 15.95
N ILE A 89 -3.39 0.17 15.06
CA ILE A 89 -3.99 -1.17 15.15
C ILE A 89 -3.33 -2.20 14.21
N GLY A 90 -2.15 -1.88 13.65
CA GLY A 90 -1.34 -2.81 12.87
C GLY A 90 -1.71 -2.93 11.38
N ILE A 91 -2.60 -2.08 10.87
CA ILE A 91 -2.79 -1.96 9.42
C ILE A 91 -1.58 -1.23 8.84
N ALA A 92 -1.05 -1.73 7.73
CA ALA A 92 0.22 -1.29 7.18
C ALA A 92 0.14 -0.83 5.72
N LEU A 93 -1.05 -0.88 5.09
CA LEU A 93 -1.23 -0.55 3.68
C LEU A 93 -2.61 0.08 3.43
N TYR A 94 -2.66 1.08 2.55
CA TYR A 94 -3.91 1.53 1.92
C TYR A 94 -4.05 0.91 0.53
N VAL A 95 -5.29 0.57 0.15
CA VAL A 95 -5.62 0.16 -1.22
C VAL A 95 -6.80 1.00 -1.70
N GLY A 96 -6.58 1.74 -2.78
CA GLY A 96 -7.56 2.69 -3.31
C GLY A 96 -7.59 4.01 -2.54
N LEU A 97 -7.81 5.09 -3.28
CA LEU A 97 -8.09 6.42 -2.73
C LEU A 97 -9.25 7.00 -3.53
N TRP A 98 -10.32 7.41 -2.86
CA TRP A 98 -11.48 8.00 -3.53
C TRP A 98 -11.06 9.24 -4.32
N LYS A 99 -11.30 9.21 -5.64
CA LYS A 99 -10.89 10.27 -6.59
C LYS A 99 -9.42 10.67 -6.45
N GLY A 100 -8.56 9.71 -6.10
CA GLY A 100 -7.16 9.92 -5.79
C GLY A 100 -6.22 9.10 -6.68
N PRO A 101 -4.90 9.16 -6.42
CA PRO A 101 -4.28 9.99 -5.38
C PRO A 101 -4.32 11.49 -5.73
N THR A 102 -4.43 12.30 -4.68
CA THR A 102 -4.23 13.77 -4.72
C THR A 102 -3.03 14.13 -3.84
N GLU A 103 -2.49 15.35 -4.01
CA GLU A 103 -1.42 15.84 -3.15
C GLU A 103 -1.78 15.80 -1.66
N ALA A 104 -2.99 16.24 -1.30
CA ALA A 104 -3.44 16.25 0.09
C ALA A 104 -3.53 14.83 0.68
N GLN A 105 -4.04 13.86 -0.09
CA GLN A 105 -4.11 12.47 0.35
C GLN A 105 -2.71 11.87 0.56
N LEU A 106 -1.78 12.07 -0.40
CA LEU A 106 -0.41 11.59 -0.24
C LEU A 106 0.35 12.32 0.88
N ALA A 107 0.10 13.62 1.07
CA ALA A 107 0.67 14.38 2.18
C ALA A 107 0.24 13.80 3.54
N GLU A 108 -1.03 13.46 3.70
CA GLU A 108 -1.51 12.85 4.94
C GLU A 108 -0.91 11.46 5.14
N LEU A 109 -0.93 10.60 4.13
CA LEU A 109 -0.30 9.28 4.21
C LEU A 109 1.21 9.37 4.53
N ARG A 110 1.90 10.37 4.01
CA ARG A 110 3.33 10.62 4.28
C ARG A 110 3.60 10.96 5.73
N ARG A 111 2.73 11.73 6.39
CA ARG A 111 2.85 12.04 7.82
C ARG A 111 2.85 10.78 8.69
N HIS A 112 2.12 9.75 8.26
CA HIS A 112 2.01 8.48 8.97
C HIS A 112 2.90 7.37 8.38
N GLN A 113 3.65 7.65 7.31
CA GLN A 113 4.46 6.68 6.58
C GLN A 113 3.64 5.45 6.12
N MET A 114 2.41 5.70 5.67
CA MET A 114 1.48 4.65 5.23
C MET A 114 1.56 4.49 3.71
N PRO A 115 2.08 3.36 3.20
CA PRO A 115 2.13 3.10 1.77
C PRO A 115 0.72 2.89 1.19
N VAL A 116 0.61 3.04 -0.13
CA VAL A 116 -0.67 2.95 -0.86
C VAL A 116 -0.53 2.27 -2.23
N ILE A 117 -1.48 1.40 -2.55
CA ILE A 117 -1.80 0.98 -3.91
C ILE A 117 -2.95 1.88 -4.38
N CYS A 118 -2.79 2.59 -5.49
CA CYS A 118 -3.79 3.58 -5.94
C CYS A 118 -3.93 3.62 -7.47
N GLU A 119 -4.93 4.37 -7.94
CA GLU A 119 -5.13 4.59 -9.37
C GLU A 119 -3.93 5.29 -10.01
N GLN A 120 -3.58 4.87 -11.23
CA GLN A 120 -2.50 5.47 -12.01
C GLN A 120 -2.99 6.73 -12.78
N ASN A 121 -3.44 7.73 -12.02
CA ASN A 121 -3.90 9.02 -12.55
C ASN A 121 -2.73 9.96 -12.92
N ASP A 122 -3.03 11.13 -13.49
CA ASP A 122 -2.02 12.08 -13.96
C ASP A 122 -1.12 12.60 -12.82
N TYR A 123 -1.70 12.84 -11.64
CA TYR A 123 -0.94 13.27 -10.48
C TYR A 123 0.05 12.19 -10.03
N ALA A 124 -0.38 10.94 -9.91
CA ALA A 124 0.47 9.82 -9.54
C ALA A 124 1.62 9.62 -10.54
N LEU A 125 1.32 9.77 -11.84
CA LEU A 125 2.32 9.64 -12.89
C LEU A 125 3.32 10.80 -12.94
N ALA A 126 2.94 12.00 -12.55
CA ALA A 126 3.87 13.10 -12.38
C ALA A 126 4.80 12.89 -11.16
N HIS A 127 4.39 12.05 -10.20
CA HIS A 127 5.11 11.78 -8.95
C HIS A 127 5.57 10.31 -8.84
N ARG A 128 6.01 9.70 -9.94
CA ARG A 128 6.46 8.28 -9.97
C ARG A 128 7.63 7.95 -9.03
N GLU A 129 8.39 8.94 -8.59
CA GLU A 129 9.48 8.75 -7.63
C GLU A 129 8.99 8.64 -6.18
N GLU A 130 7.71 8.93 -5.93
CA GLU A 130 7.09 8.77 -4.61
C GLU A 130 7.12 7.30 -4.17
N LYS A 131 7.81 7.05 -3.06
CA LYS A 131 8.02 5.70 -2.51
C LYS A 131 6.83 5.21 -1.69
N LEU A 132 5.92 6.10 -1.29
CA LEU A 132 4.65 5.69 -0.67
C LEU A 132 3.69 5.04 -1.66
N ILE A 133 3.76 5.38 -2.94
CA ILE A 133 3.00 4.67 -3.95
C ILE A 133 3.73 3.35 -4.21
N VAL A 134 3.13 2.24 -3.79
CA VAL A 134 3.76 0.91 -3.85
C VAL A 134 3.10 -0.01 -4.87
N GLY A 135 2.01 0.41 -5.50
CA GLY A 135 1.29 -0.39 -6.49
C GLY A 135 0.28 0.42 -7.26
N TRP A 136 -0.15 -0.13 -8.38
CA TRP A 136 -1.21 0.43 -9.22
C TRP A 136 -2.49 -0.37 -9.06
N LEU A 137 -3.61 0.33 -8.99
CA LEU A 137 -4.93 -0.27 -8.89
C LEU A 137 -5.51 -0.46 -10.30
N GLN A 138 -5.98 -1.67 -10.58
CA GLN A 138 -6.84 -1.96 -11.72
C GLN A 138 -8.28 -1.46 -11.46
N ASP A 139 -9.17 -1.57 -12.44
CA ASP A 139 -10.60 -1.37 -12.17
C ASP A 139 -11.10 -2.39 -11.13
N ASP A 140 -12.04 -1.94 -10.30
CA ASP A 140 -12.62 -2.72 -9.21
C ASP A 140 -13.78 -3.59 -9.71
N GLU A 141 -13.81 -4.84 -9.26
CA GLU A 141 -14.79 -5.88 -9.61
C GLU A 141 -15.23 -5.90 -11.10
N PRO A 142 -14.28 -5.93 -12.07
CA PRO A 142 -14.63 -5.91 -13.48
C PRO A 142 -15.43 -7.15 -13.93
N ASP A 143 -15.40 -8.21 -13.12
CA ASP A 143 -16.12 -9.48 -13.28
C ASP A 143 -17.60 -9.42 -12.85
N ASN A 144 -18.01 -8.36 -12.16
CA ASN A 144 -19.41 -8.05 -11.90
C ASN A 144 -20.08 -7.40 -13.13
N ALA A 145 -21.40 -7.53 -13.22
CA ALA A 145 -22.22 -6.87 -14.21
C ALA A 145 -22.01 -5.34 -14.16
N GLN A 146 -21.86 -4.71 -15.32
CA GLN A 146 -21.50 -3.28 -15.41
C GLN A 146 -22.72 -2.40 -15.68
N PRO A 147 -22.83 -1.20 -15.09
CA PRO A 147 -23.98 -0.33 -15.30
C PRO A 147 -24.09 0.12 -16.77
N LEU A 148 -25.30 0.08 -17.32
CA LEU A 148 -25.58 0.56 -18.67
C LEU A 148 -25.75 2.09 -18.69
N PRO A 149 -25.37 2.76 -19.80
CA PRO A 149 -25.57 4.20 -19.95
C PRO A 149 -27.03 4.62 -19.74
N GLY A 150 -27.23 5.74 -19.04
CA GLY A 150 -28.55 6.31 -18.78
C GLY A 150 -29.38 5.54 -17.75
N GLY A 151 -28.76 4.71 -16.91
CA GLY A 151 -29.45 4.03 -15.81
C GLY A 151 -30.36 2.89 -16.26
N LYS A 152 -30.09 2.29 -17.43
CA LYS A 152 -30.91 1.23 -18.05
C LYS A 152 -30.67 -0.16 -17.44
N GLY A 153 -30.25 -0.22 -16.17
CA GLY A 153 -29.84 -1.45 -15.50
C GLY A 153 -28.37 -1.81 -15.76
N TYR A 154 -28.08 -3.11 -15.78
CA TYR A 154 -26.73 -3.65 -15.86
C TYR A 154 -26.57 -4.55 -17.10
N GLY A 155 -25.39 -4.46 -17.73
CA GLY A 155 -24.96 -5.28 -18.84
C GLY A 155 -24.06 -6.44 -18.36
N PRO A 156 -23.35 -7.11 -19.29
CA PRO A 156 -22.38 -8.12 -18.93
C PRO A 156 -21.18 -7.51 -18.16
N PRO A 157 -20.36 -8.35 -17.51
CA PRO A 157 -19.06 -7.95 -17.00
C PRO A 157 -18.12 -7.40 -18.08
N VAL A 158 -17.04 -6.74 -17.64
CA VAL A 158 -15.95 -6.32 -18.52
C VAL A 158 -15.24 -7.57 -19.05
N PRO A 159 -15.13 -7.77 -20.38
CA PRO A 159 -14.47 -8.97 -20.92
C PRO A 159 -13.02 -9.11 -20.40
N PRO A 160 -12.54 -10.33 -20.08
CA PRO A 160 -11.17 -10.55 -19.59
C PRO A 160 -10.09 -9.92 -20.49
N GLU A 161 -10.27 -9.94 -21.81
CA GLU A 161 -9.33 -9.35 -22.76
C GLU A 161 -9.16 -7.84 -22.55
N LYS A 162 -10.22 -7.14 -22.13
CA LYS A 162 -10.17 -5.72 -21.81
C LYS A 162 -9.46 -5.45 -20.49
N VAL A 163 -9.65 -6.30 -19.49
CA VAL A 163 -8.92 -6.22 -18.21
C VAL A 163 -7.41 -6.44 -18.44
N VAL A 164 -7.05 -7.44 -19.27
CA VAL A 164 -5.66 -7.70 -19.66
C VAL A 164 -5.08 -6.54 -20.47
N GLN A 165 -5.84 -5.97 -21.42
CA GLN A 165 -5.40 -4.81 -22.18
C GLN A 165 -5.04 -3.63 -21.26
N ARG A 166 -5.91 -3.32 -20.30
CA ARG A 166 -5.70 -2.24 -19.32
C ARG A 166 -4.51 -2.52 -18.40
N TYR A 167 -4.33 -3.76 -17.95
CA TYR A 167 -3.14 -4.18 -17.19
C TYR A 167 -1.86 -3.86 -17.95
N GLN A 168 -1.81 -4.20 -19.25
CA GLN A 168 -0.65 -3.90 -20.08
C GLN A 168 -0.44 -2.39 -20.25
N GLU A 169 -1.50 -1.60 -20.34
CA GLU A 169 -1.43 -0.12 -20.39
C GLU A 169 -0.82 0.46 -19.10
N ILE A 170 -1.29 0.01 -17.94
CA ILE A 170 -0.77 0.42 -16.62
C ILE A 170 0.73 0.08 -16.51
N ARG A 171 1.10 -1.15 -16.90
CA ARG A 171 2.50 -1.61 -16.85
C ARG A 171 3.42 -0.90 -17.83
N ARG A 172 2.94 -0.55 -19.03
CA ARG A 172 3.73 0.26 -19.98
C ARG A 172 4.02 1.64 -19.43
N ARG A 173 3.08 2.23 -18.68
CA ARG A 173 3.25 3.56 -18.08
C ARG A 173 4.23 3.52 -16.90
N ASP A 174 4.18 2.49 -16.06
CA ASP A 174 5.18 2.26 -15.01
C ASP A 174 5.32 0.76 -14.65
N PRO A 175 6.42 0.10 -15.06
CA PRO A 175 6.64 -1.31 -14.77
C PRO A 175 7.27 -1.57 -13.40
N SER A 176 7.66 -0.52 -12.65
CA SER A 176 8.43 -0.65 -11.40
C SER A 176 7.59 -1.08 -10.18
N ARG A 177 6.28 -1.21 -10.35
CA ARG A 177 5.28 -1.53 -9.32
C ARG A 177 4.32 -2.61 -9.81
N PRO A 178 3.79 -3.47 -8.92
CA PRO A 178 2.77 -4.44 -9.29
C PRO A 178 1.41 -3.75 -9.54
N VAL A 179 0.58 -4.41 -10.34
CA VAL A 179 -0.84 -4.05 -10.50
C VAL A 179 -1.71 -4.97 -9.65
N LEU A 180 -2.58 -4.39 -8.80
CA LEU A 180 -3.58 -5.12 -8.03
C LEU A 180 -4.89 -5.15 -8.80
N LEU A 181 -5.42 -6.35 -9.03
CA LEU A 181 -6.75 -6.61 -9.58
C LEU A 181 -7.67 -7.11 -8.45
N ASN A 182 -8.72 -6.36 -8.16
CA ASN A 182 -9.76 -6.75 -7.21
C ASN A 182 -10.98 -7.28 -7.97
N LEU A 183 -11.35 -8.53 -7.72
CA LEU A 183 -12.48 -9.21 -8.33
C LEU A 183 -13.67 -9.28 -7.35
N GLY A 184 -14.85 -9.61 -7.86
CA GLY A 184 -16.04 -9.74 -7.07
C GLY A 184 -16.21 -11.09 -6.37
N GLN A 185 -17.31 -11.19 -5.64
CA GLN A 185 -17.69 -12.33 -4.78
C GLN A 185 -17.77 -13.67 -5.49
N ALA A 186 -18.04 -13.64 -6.80
CA ALA A 186 -18.20 -14.85 -7.57
C ALA A 186 -16.92 -15.66 -7.75
N VAL A 187 -15.75 -15.14 -7.32
CA VAL A 187 -14.53 -15.95 -7.23
C VAL A 187 -14.71 -17.08 -6.22
N ALA A 188 -15.45 -16.83 -5.13
CA ALA A 188 -15.70 -17.81 -4.06
C ALA A 188 -17.16 -18.28 -3.99
N TRP A 189 -18.06 -17.67 -4.76
CA TRP A 189 -19.49 -17.97 -4.74
C TRP A 189 -20.09 -18.01 -6.16
N ASP A 190 -20.10 -19.19 -6.79
CA ASP A 190 -20.56 -19.35 -8.18
C ASP A 190 -21.99 -18.83 -8.43
N ASP A 191 -22.85 -18.87 -7.40
CA ASP A 191 -24.24 -18.41 -7.46
C ASP A 191 -24.41 -16.89 -7.28
N TRP A 192 -23.31 -16.14 -7.12
CA TRP A 192 -23.36 -14.69 -6.98
C TRP A 192 -23.97 -14.01 -8.22
N HIS A 193 -25.21 -13.55 -8.05
CA HIS A 193 -26.01 -12.91 -9.08
C HIS A 193 -25.44 -11.56 -9.57
N GLY A 194 -24.50 -10.96 -8.84
CA GLY A 194 -23.87 -9.69 -9.24
C GLY A 194 -23.04 -9.79 -10.52
N ARG A 195 -22.72 -10.99 -11.01
CA ARG A 195 -22.16 -11.21 -12.36
C ARG A 195 -23.19 -11.13 -13.49
N GLY A 196 -24.47 -11.00 -13.17
CA GLY A 196 -25.56 -10.93 -14.14
C GLY A 196 -25.59 -12.17 -15.04
N VAL A 197 -25.53 -11.96 -16.36
CA VAL A 197 -25.55 -13.04 -17.37
C VAL A 197 -24.35 -13.99 -17.30
N ARG A 198 -23.31 -13.66 -16.53
CA ARG A 198 -22.14 -14.51 -16.30
C ARG A 198 -22.10 -15.15 -14.91
N SER A 199 -23.22 -15.21 -14.19
CA SER A 199 -23.32 -16.02 -12.96
C SER A 199 -23.05 -17.51 -13.27
N ARG A 200 -22.36 -18.24 -12.38
CA ARG A 200 -21.94 -19.65 -12.57
C ARG A 200 -20.96 -19.91 -13.73
N HIS A 201 -20.09 -18.95 -14.02
CA HIS A 201 -19.05 -19.09 -15.05
C HIS A 201 -17.63 -18.96 -14.47
N PRO A 202 -17.17 -19.90 -13.62
CA PRO A 202 -15.84 -19.84 -13.01
C PRO A 202 -14.70 -20.00 -14.02
N GLU A 203 -14.98 -20.51 -15.23
CA GLU A 203 -14.01 -20.65 -16.32
C GLU A 203 -13.43 -19.32 -16.81
N ASP A 204 -14.06 -18.19 -16.47
CA ASP A 204 -13.54 -16.86 -16.81
C ASP A 204 -12.33 -16.45 -15.96
N TYR A 205 -12.19 -16.95 -14.73
CA TYR A 205 -11.18 -16.45 -13.80
C TYR A 205 -9.73 -16.72 -14.21
N PRO A 206 -9.37 -17.88 -14.80
CA PRO A 206 -8.04 -18.07 -15.39
C PRO A 206 -7.67 -17.01 -16.45
N LEU A 207 -8.65 -16.37 -17.08
CA LEU A 207 -8.43 -15.25 -17.99
C LEU A 207 -8.35 -13.91 -17.25
N TYR A 208 -9.26 -13.64 -16.30
CA TYR A 208 -9.23 -12.41 -15.51
C TYR A 208 -7.91 -12.22 -14.76
N VAL A 209 -7.38 -13.25 -14.12
CA VAL A 209 -6.16 -13.15 -13.29
C VAL A 209 -4.92 -12.76 -14.09
N GLN A 210 -4.94 -12.88 -15.43
CA GLN A 210 -3.88 -12.39 -16.29
C GLN A 210 -3.83 -10.85 -16.34
N GLY A 211 -4.87 -10.18 -15.86
CA GLY A 211 -4.98 -8.73 -15.74
C GLY A 211 -4.44 -8.13 -14.43
N GLY A 212 -3.70 -8.89 -13.63
CA GLY A 212 -3.10 -8.43 -12.37
C GLY A 212 -1.78 -9.12 -12.04
N ASP A 213 -0.96 -8.47 -11.22
CA ASP A 213 0.22 -9.06 -10.57
C ASP A 213 -0.11 -9.52 -9.14
N ILE A 214 -1.03 -8.82 -8.48
CA ILE A 214 -1.65 -9.19 -7.21
C ILE A 214 -3.14 -9.36 -7.49
N VAL A 215 -3.72 -10.50 -7.10
CA VAL A 215 -5.15 -10.78 -7.28
C VAL A 215 -5.80 -10.81 -5.92
N SER A 216 -6.88 -10.04 -5.76
CA SER A 216 -7.76 -10.06 -4.60
C SER A 216 -9.20 -10.23 -5.05
N PHE A 217 -10.07 -10.55 -4.10
CA PHE A 217 -11.50 -10.55 -4.34
C PHE A 217 -12.27 -10.16 -3.08
N ASP A 218 -13.45 -9.60 -3.28
CA ASP A 218 -14.36 -9.25 -2.21
C ASP A 218 -15.24 -10.44 -1.82
N ILE A 219 -15.51 -10.63 -0.53
CA ILE A 219 -16.55 -11.56 -0.05
C ILE A 219 -17.18 -11.01 1.22
N TYR A 220 -18.51 -11.03 1.30
CA TYR A 220 -19.27 -10.40 2.39
C TYR A 220 -20.12 -11.41 3.18
N PRO A 221 -19.50 -12.39 3.88
CA PRO A 221 -20.20 -13.57 4.41
C PRO A 221 -21.18 -13.32 5.57
N VAL A 222 -21.28 -12.08 6.09
CA VAL A 222 -21.89 -11.84 7.42
C VAL A 222 -23.39 -11.50 7.38
N VAL A 223 -24.03 -11.35 6.21
CA VAL A 223 -25.45 -10.93 6.16
C VAL A 223 -26.29 -11.55 5.04
N HIS A 224 -25.90 -12.71 4.50
CA HIS A 224 -26.73 -13.37 3.48
C HIS A 224 -27.81 -14.24 4.14
N PRO A 225 -29.11 -13.88 4.08
CA PRO A 225 -30.19 -14.75 4.56
C PRO A 225 -30.34 -16.03 3.72
N LYS A 226 -29.62 -16.10 2.59
CA LYS A 226 -29.53 -17.21 1.64
C LYS A 226 -28.12 -17.24 1.05
N PRO A 227 -27.15 -17.86 1.75
CA PRO A 227 -25.83 -18.13 1.17
C PRO A 227 -25.94 -19.11 0.00
#